data_AF-A0A841ZSE0-F1
#
_entry.id   AF-A0A841ZSE0-F1
#
_cell.length_a   1.000
_cell.length_b   1.000
_cell.length_c   1.000
_cell.angle_alpha   90.00
_cell.angle_beta   90.00
_cell.angle_gamma   90.00
#
_symmetry.space_group_name_H-M   'P 1'
#
loop_
_entity.id
_entity.type
_entity.pdbx_description
1 polymer ?
#
loop_
_entity_poly.entity_id
_entity_poly.type
_entity_poly.pdbx_seq_one_letter_code
_entity_poly.pdbx_strand_id
1 'polypeptide(L)'
;MDKQKFLKELNKAASGLPKEEREELLQYYDEYLTSALLEGKSEEEIRQEIGSPTQIAGAFIEASSEEEIEKKAYKRVARIGWLKRTGISTWFAFLACLLFLFLFGGIASIVFLGIDVILFQQIHVFQIFMVLFSAGISYLAFLVLKILYKFYLTRKGRFS
;
A
#
# COMPACT_ATOMS: atom_id res chain seq x y z
N MET A 1 -11.52 2.16 50.78
CA MET A 1 -11.74 3.33 49.92
C MET A 1 -13.17 3.33 49.40
N ASP A 2 -13.87 4.46 49.45
CA ASP A 2 -15.15 4.62 48.75
C ASP A 2 -14.98 4.31 47.25
N LYS A 3 -15.83 3.43 46.72
CA LYS A 3 -15.92 3.03 45.30
C LYS A 3 -15.82 4.25 44.37
N GLN A 4 -16.52 5.33 44.70
CA GLN A 4 -16.51 6.55 43.89
C GLN A 4 -15.12 7.20 43.83
N LYS A 5 -14.35 7.13 44.92
CA LYS A 5 -13.00 7.69 44.99
C LYS A 5 -12.03 6.89 44.12
N PHE A 6 -12.13 5.56 44.12
CA PHE A 6 -11.32 4.69 43.26
C PHE A 6 -11.56 5.00 41.79
N LEU A 7 -12.82 5.02 41.35
CA LEU A 7 -13.17 5.27 39.95
C LEU A 7 -12.80 6.68 39.50
N LYS A 8 -12.89 7.67 40.40
CA LYS A 8 -12.44 9.04 40.09
C LYS A 8 -10.93 9.13 39.90
N GLU A 9 -10.16 8.45 40.74
CA GLU A 9 -8.70 8.38 40.60
C GLU A 9 -8.29 7.57 39.36
N LEU A 10 -8.97 6.46 39.08
CA LEU A 10 -8.77 5.65 37.87
C LEU A 10 -9.06 6.46 36.59
N ASN A 11 -10.18 7.19 36.55
CA ASN A 11 -10.54 8.03 35.41
C ASN A 11 -9.49 9.14 35.16
N LYS A 12 -8.98 9.74 36.24
CA LYS A 12 -7.94 10.76 36.14
C LYS A 12 -6.60 10.17 35.68
N ALA A 13 -6.23 8.99 36.17
CA ALA A 13 -4.99 8.33 35.78
C ALA A 13 -5.06 7.77 34.34
N ALA A 14 -6.24 7.30 33.92
CA ALA A 14 -6.52 6.77 32.59
C ALA A 14 -6.79 7.85 31.53
N SER A 15 -6.49 9.12 31.80
CA SER A 15 -6.74 10.23 30.86
C SER A 15 -5.95 10.12 29.55
N GLY A 16 -4.89 9.31 29.52
CA GLY A 16 -4.07 9.05 28.34
C GLY A 16 -4.66 8.01 27.37
N LEU A 17 -5.73 7.30 27.76
CA LEU A 17 -6.40 6.34 26.89
C LEU A 17 -7.43 7.03 25.96
N PRO A 18 -7.72 6.42 24.79
CA PRO A 18 -8.88 6.77 23.98
C PRO A 18 -10.18 6.76 24.81
N LYS A 19 -11.15 7.56 24.39
CA LYS A 19 -12.41 7.73 25.13
C LYS A 19 -13.15 6.40 25.32
N GLU A 20 -13.25 5.58 24.26
CA GLU A 20 -13.90 4.27 24.34
C GLU A 20 -13.17 3.33 25.32
N GLU A 21 -11.85 3.16 25.18
CA GLU A 21 -11.06 2.27 26.05
C GLU A 21 -11.13 2.68 27.54
N ARG A 22 -11.15 4.00 27.81
CA ARG A 22 -11.30 4.51 29.17
C ARG A 22 -12.68 4.23 29.76
N GLU A 23 -13.74 4.39 28.97
CA GLU A 23 -15.11 4.11 29.43
C GLU A 23 -15.30 2.62 29.72
N GLU A 24 -14.76 1.75 28.86
CA GLU A 24 -14.74 0.29 29.08
C GLU A 24 -13.97 -0.08 30.35
N LEU A 25 -12.78 0.50 30.56
CA LEU A 25 -11.97 0.27 31.76
C LEU A 25 -12.72 0.69 33.04
N LEU A 26 -13.37 1.85 33.01
CA LEU A 26 -14.15 2.34 34.17
C LEU A 26 -15.36 1.48 34.45
N GLN A 27 -16.07 1.04 33.41
CA GLN A 27 -17.24 0.19 33.55
C GLN A 27 -16.86 -1.19 34.13
N TYR A 28 -15.78 -1.79 33.63
CA TYR A 28 -15.27 -3.06 34.15
C TYR A 28 -14.98 -3.01 35.65
N TYR A 29 -14.27 -1.97 36.10
CA TYR A 29 -13.97 -1.81 37.53
C TYR A 29 -15.19 -1.38 38.35
N ASP A 30 -16.16 -0.67 37.77
CA ASP A 30 -17.42 -0.36 38.46
C ASP A 30 -18.22 -1.64 38.77
N GLU A 31 -18.33 -2.54 37.78
CA GLU A 31 -19.00 -3.84 37.93
C GLU A 31 -18.26 -4.76 38.90
N TYR A 32 -16.92 -4.83 38.79
CA TYR A 32 -16.09 -5.62 39.70
C TYR A 32 -16.22 -5.15 41.16
N LEU A 33 -16.07 -3.84 41.41
CA LEU A 33 -16.16 -3.28 42.75
C LEU A 33 -17.57 -3.45 43.34
N THR A 34 -18.61 -3.31 42.52
CA THR A 34 -20.00 -3.54 42.96
C THR A 34 -20.20 -4.99 43.39
N SER A 35 -19.68 -5.94 42.61
CA SER A 35 -19.79 -7.38 42.91
C SER A 35 -19.01 -7.75 44.17
N ALA A 36 -17.79 -7.26 44.32
CA ALA A 36 -16.96 -7.50 45.50
C ALA A 36 -17.60 -6.96 46.80
N LEU A 37 -18.28 -5.80 46.72
CA LEU A 37 -19.02 -5.25 47.85
C LEU A 37 -20.26 -6.08 48.20
N LEU A 38 -20.98 -6.61 47.20
CA LEU A 38 -22.13 -7.50 47.41
C LEU A 38 -21.74 -8.84 48.02
N GLU A 39 -20.54 -9.35 47.72
CA GLU A 39 -19.96 -10.55 48.32
C GLU A 39 -19.46 -10.33 49.75
N GLY A 40 -19.50 -9.08 50.25
CA GLY A 40 -19.09 -8.74 51.61
C GLY A 40 -17.57 -8.62 51.81
N LYS A 41 -16.79 -8.53 50.73
CA LYS A 41 -15.34 -8.26 50.83
C LYS A 41 -15.10 -6.88 51.42
N SER A 42 -14.10 -6.77 52.28
CA SER A 42 -13.70 -5.48 52.84
C SER A 42 -12.95 -4.64 51.79
N GLU A 43 -13.07 -3.31 51.88
CA GLU A 43 -12.40 -2.41 50.94
C GLU A 43 -10.87 -2.53 50.95
N GLU A 44 -10.30 -3.07 52.02
CA GLU A 44 -8.86 -3.26 52.17
C GLU A 44 -8.38 -4.55 51.47
N GLU A 45 -9.18 -5.61 51.50
CA GLU A 45 -8.95 -6.83 50.72
C GLU A 45 -9.04 -6.55 49.22
N ILE A 46 -10.07 -5.81 48.79
CA ILE A 46 -10.25 -5.40 47.39
C ILE A 46 -9.01 -4.63 46.90
N ARG A 47 -8.48 -3.72 47.73
CA ARG A 47 -7.31 -2.90 47.40
C ARG A 47 -6.02 -3.72 47.26
N GLN A 48 -5.88 -4.78 48.05
CA GLN A 48 -4.76 -5.72 47.92
C GLN A 48 -4.89 -6.60 46.67
N GLU A 49 -6.13 -6.92 46.27
CA GLU A 49 -6.43 -7.80 45.14
C GLU A 49 -6.23 -7.12 43.77
N ILE A 50 -6.67 -5.86 43.61
CA ILE A 50 -6.58 -5.14 42.33
C ILE A 50 -5.44 -4.10 42.26
N GLY A 51 -4.87 -3.71 43.40
CA GLY A 51 -3.79 -2.72 43.45
C GLY A 51 -4.26 -1.26 43.30
N SER A 52 -3.34 -0.37 42.92
CA SER A 52 -3.62 1.08 42.85
C SER A 52 -4.17 1.53 41.50
N PRO A 53 -5.12 2.50 41.46
CA PRO A 53 -5.70 3.02 40.21
C PRO A 53 -4.67 3.53 39.21
N THR A 54 -3.59 4.12 39.70
CA THR A 54 -2.49 4.66 38.89
C THR A 54 -1.66 3.59 38.21
N GLN A 55 -1.41 2.46 38.89
CA GLN A 55 -0.70 1.32 38.28
C GLN A 55 -1.54 0.66 37.19
N ILE A 56 -2.83 0.46 37.44
CA ILE A 56 -3.77 -0.10 36.46
C ILE A 56 -3.81 0.77 35.21
N ALA A 57 -4.03 2.08 35.38
CA ALA A 57 -4.07 3.01 34.26
C ALA A 57 -2.75 3.06 33.47
N GLY A 58 -1.61 3.06 34.16
CA GLY A 58 -0.29 3.07 33.52
C GLY A 58 -0.06 1.86 32.61
N ALA A 59 -0.39 0.66 33.10
CA ALA A 59 -0.23 -0.57 32.33
C ALA A 59 -1.10 -0.59 31.06
N PHE A 60 -2.35 -0.11 31.15
CA PHE A 60 -3.24 -0.03 29.99
C PHE A 60 -2.78 1.02 28.97
N ILE A 61 -2.28 2.17 29.43
CA ILE A 61 -1.75 3.22 28.54
C ILE A 61 -0.53 2.70 27.76
N GLU A 62 0.37 1.97 28.43
CA GLU A 62 1.55 1.38 27.79
C GLU A 62 1.14 0.36 26.72
N ALA A 63 0.24 -0.57 27.05
CA ALA A 63 -0.28 -1.56 26.10
C ALA A 63 -1.00 -0.93 24.89
N SER A 64 -1.87 0.06 25.13
CA SER A 64 -2.59 0.78 24.06
C SER A 64 -1.62 1.54 23.14
N SER A 65 -0.56 2.13 23.72
CA SER A 65 0.45 2.84 22.94
C SER A 65 1.27 1.90 22.05
N GLU A 66 1.63 0.70 22.52
CA GLU A 66 2.34 -0.30 21.72
C GLU A 66 1.48 -0.81 20.56
N GLU A 67 0.21 -1.12 20.82
CA GLU A 67 -0.73 -1.52 19.77
C GLU A 67 -0.92 -0.45 18.69
N GLU A 68 -1.04 0.82 19.10
CA GLU A 68 -1.14 1.92 18.14
C GLU A 68 0.11 2.04 17.27
N ILE A 69 1.31 1.91 17.87
CA ILE A 69 2.58 1.98 17.17
C ILE A 69 2.67 0.83 16.15
N GLU A 70 2.34 -0.40 16.56
CA GLU A 70 2.36 -1.57 15.69
C GLU A 70 1.35 -1.45 14.54
N LYS A 71 0.10 -1.05 14.84
CA LYS A 71 -0.94 -0.79 13.82
C LYS A 71 -0.50 0.29 12.82
N LYS A 72 0.13 1.37 13.30
CA LYS A 72 0.67 2.46 12.44
C LYS A 72 1.85 1.96 11.59
N ALA A 73 2.73 1.14 12.14
CA ALA A 73 3.86 0.54 11.42
C ALA A 73 3.38 -0.42 10.31
N TYR A 74 2.45 -1.32 10.64
CA TYR A 74 1.84 -2.24 9.67
C TYR A 74 1.16 -1.49 8.52
N LYS A 75 0.32 -0.49 8.82
CA LYS A 75 -0.34 0.33 7.80
C LYS A 75 0.67 1.07 6.91
N ARG A 76 1.80 1.53 7.47
CA ARG A 76 2.87 2.18 6.69
C ARG A 76 3.53 1.20 5.72
N VAL A 77 3.90 0.01 6.18
CA VAL A 77 4.52 -1.03 5.34
C VAL A 77 3.54 -1.52 4.28
N ALA A 78 2.29 -1.76 4.63
CA ALA A 78 1.23 -2.17 3.70
C ALA A 78 0.99 -1.11 2.61
N ARG A 79 0.96 0.18 2.98
CA ARG A 79 0.80 1.28 2.02
C ARG A 79 1.98 1.37 1.05
N ILE A 80 3.21 1.23 1.55
CA ILE A 80 4.41 1.24 0.70
C ILE A 80 4.40 0.05 -0.28
N GLY A 81 4.02 -1.15 0.20
CA GLY A 81 3.88 -2.33 -0.65
C GLY A 81 2.82 -2.17 -1.74
N TRP A 82 1.67 -1.61 -1.39
CA TRP A 82 0.58 -1.33 -2.33
C TRP A 82 1.00 -0.29 -3.38
N LEU A 83 1.62 0.82 -2.96
CA LEU A 83 2.04 1.91 -3.85
C LEU A 83 3.10 1.46 -4.87
N LYS A 84 4.04 0.60 -4.45
CA LYS A 84 5.03 0.02 -5.37
C LYS A 84 4.36 -0.91 -6.40
N ARG A 85 3.38 -1.71 -5.97
CA ARG A 85 2.66 -2.64 -6.85
C ARG A 85 1.75 -1.92 -7.85
N THR A 86 1.02 -0.89 -7.41
CA THR A 86 0.16 -0.10 -8.29
C THR A 86 0.98 0.78 -9.24
N GLY A 87 2.06 1.41 -8.76
CA GLY A 87 2.96 2.19 -9.62
C GLY A 87 3.50 1.37 -10.79
N ILE A 88 4.06 0.19 -10.51
CA ILE A 88 4.58 -0.69 -11.58
C ILE A 88 3.46 -1.16 -12.52
N SER A 89 2.30 -1.55 -11.99
CA SER A 89 1.20 -2.05 -12.82
C SER A 89 0.63 -0.99 -13.76
N THR A 90 0.50 0.26 -13.32
CA THR A 90 -0.05 1.35 -14.14
C THR A 90 0.90 1.72 -15.28
N TRP A 91 2.21 1.72 -15.04
CA TRP A 91 3.21 1.97 -16.07
C TRP A 91 3.21 0.89 -17.17
N PHE A 92 3.07 -0.39 -16.79
CA PHE A 92 2.93 -1.47 -17.77
C PHE A 92 1.63 -1.37 -18.58
N ALA A 93 0.51 -1.02 -17.93
CA ALA A 93 -0.76 -0.83 -18.62
C ALA A 93 -0.72 0.35 -19.61
N PHE A 94 -0.08 1.46 -19.23
CA PHE A 94 0.13 2.60 -20.11
C PHE A 94 1.00 2.24 -21.32
N LEU A 95 2.11 1.53 -21.10
CA LEU A 95 2.99 1.09 -22.18
C LEU A 95 2.29 0.11 -23.13
N ALA A 96 1.49 -0.82 -22.60
CA ALA A 96 0.69 -1.75 -23.40
C ALA A 96 -0.37 -1.01 -24.24
N CYS A 97 -1.04 -0.01 -23.66
CA CYS A 97 -2.01 0.82 -24.37
C CYS A 97 -1.35 1.63 -25.50
N LEU A 98 -0.17 2.20 -25.25
CA LEU A 98 0.59 2.94 -26.24
C LEU A 98 1.05 2.05 -27.40
N LEU A 99 1.50 0.83 -27.11
CA LEU A 99 1.83 -0.17 -28.13
C LEU A 99 0.60 -0.58 -28.96
N PHE A 100 -0.54 -0.76 -28.31
CA PHE A 100 -1.79 -1.09 -28.98
C PHE A 100 -2.24 0.03 -29.93
N LEU A 101 -2.16 1.28 -29.48
CA LEU A 101 -2.47 2.45 -30.29
C LEU A 101 -1.53 2.58 -31.49
N PHE A 102 -0.24 2.28 -31.31
CA PHE A 102 0.74 2.28 -32.40
C PHE A 102 0.47 1.16 -33.41
N LEU A 103 0.10 -0.04 -32.96
CA LEU A 103 -0.26 -1.16 -33.82
C LEU A 103 -1.51 -0.85 -34.64
N PHE A 104 -2.60 -0.44 -33.98
CA PHE A 104 -3.86 -0.13 -34.67
C PHE A 104 -3.74 1.10 -35.58
N GLY A 105 -3.07 2.15 -35.12
CA GLY A 105 -2.79 3.34 -35.92
C GLY A 105 -1.91 3.04 -37.12
N GLY A 106 -0.89 2.18 -36.95
CA GLY A 106 -0.03 1.73 -38.03
C GLY A 106 -0.79 0.93 -39.10
N ILE A 107 -1.63 -0.03 -38.68
CA ILE A 107 -2.46 -0.82 -39.59
C ILE A 107 -3.45 0.09 -40.34
N ALA A 108 -4.15 0.97 -39.62
CA ALA A 108 -5.08 1.93 -40.24
C ALA A 108 -4.36 2.82 -41.27
N SER A 109 -3.18 3.33 -40.94
CA SER A 109 -2.37 4.16 -41.84
C SER A 109 -2.00 3.43 -43.14
N ILE A 110 -1.57 2.16 -43.05
CA ILE A 110 -1.25 1.33 -44.22
C ILE A 110 -2.48 1.12 -45.11
N VAL A 111 -3.65 0.87 -44.50
CA VAL A 111 -4.91 0.68 -45.24
C VAL A 111 -5.31 1.98 -45.96
N PHE A 112 -5.24 3.13 -45.27
CA PHE A 112 -5.53 4.43 -45.87
C PHE A 112 -4.61 4.76 -47.04
N LEU A 113 -3.30 4.50 -46.90
CA LEU A 113 -2.34 4.67 -47.99
C LEU A 113 -2.67 3.77 -49.19
N GLY A 114 -3.06 2.51 -48.97
CA GLY A 114 -3.46 1.61 -50.04
C GLY A 114 -4.69 2.10 -50.81
N ILE A 115 -5.69 2.61 -50.09
CA ILE A 115 -6.90 3.21 -50.69
C ILE A 115 -6.54 4.44 -51.51
N ASP A 116 -5.70 5.33 -50.98
CA ASP A 116 -5.26 6.55 -51.64
C ASP A 116 -4.53 6.26 -52.97
N VAL A 117 -3.62 5.28 -52.96
CA VAL A 117 -2.88 4.87 -54.17
C VAL A 117 -3.81 4.32 -55.25
N ILE A 118 -4.84 3.55 -54.88
CA ILE A 118 -5.82 2.98 -55.83
C ILE A 118 -6.67 4.09 -56.45
N LEU A 119 -7.17 5.03 -55.64
CA LEU A 119 -8.08 6.09 -56.07
C LEU A 119 -7.36 7.19 -56.89
N PHE A 120 -6.16 7.59 -56.48
CA PHE A 120 -5.45 8.73 -57.06
C PHE A 120 -4.27 8.33 -57.98
N GLN A 121 -4.03 7.02 -58.17
CA GLN A 121 -2.99 6.46 -59.05
C GLN A 121 -1.56 6.92 -58.72
N GLN A 122 -1.28 7.23 -57.44
CA GLN A 122 0.00 7.79 -56.96
C GLN A 122 1.07 6.72 -56.67
N ILE A 123 1.40 5.89 -57.67
CA ILE A 123 2.29 4.72 -57.49
C ILE A 123 3.71 5.11 -57.04
N HIS A 124 4.26 6.23 -57.51
CA HIS A 124 5.62 6.65 -57.16
C HIS A 124 5.76 7.09 -55.70
N VAL A 125 4.74 7.75 -55.14
CA VAL A 125 4.73 8.16 -53.73
C VAL A 125 4.74 6.93 -52.81
N PHE A 126 4.00 5.90 -53.20
CA PHE A 126 3.98 4.61 -52.49
C PHE A 126 5.34 3.90 -52.49
N GLN A 127 6.05 3.90 -53.62
CA GLN A 127 7.39 3.28 -53.71
C GLN A 127 8.39 3.99 -52.80
N ILE A 128 8.40 5.32 -52.76
CA ILE A 128 9.27 6.10 -51.87
C ILE A 128 8.95 5.78 -50.40
N PHE A 129 7.66 5.72 -50.05
CA PHE A 129 7.22 5.33 -48.72
C PHE A 129 7.73 3.92 -48.33
N MET A 130 7.61 2.93 -49.21
CA MET A 130 8.08 1.55 -48.94
C MET A 130 9.59 1.48 -48.73
N VAL A 131 10.38 2.25 -49.48
CA VAL A 131 11.83 2.35 -49.29
C VAL A 131 12.17 2.95 -47.92
N LEU A 132 11.50 4.05 -47.53
CA LEU A 132 11.71 4.65 -46.21
C LEU A 132 11.27 3.73 -45.07
N PHE A 133 10.15 3.04 -45.23
CA PHE A 133 9.63 2.09 -44.25
C PHE A 133 10.59 0.90 -44.04
N SER A 134 11.09 0.32 -45.13
CA SER A 134 12.06 -0.78 -45.05
C SER A 134 13.39 -0.35 -44.43
N ALA A 135 13.90 0.83 -44.79
CA ALA A 135 15.09 1.42 -44.15
C ALA A 135 14.88 1.61 -42.63
N GLY A 136 13.69 2.08 -42.23
CA GLY A 136 13.30 2.19 -40.82
C GLY A 136 13.31 0.84 -40.08
N ILE A 137 12.70 -0.20 -40.68
CA ILE A 137 12.70 -1.55 -40.11
C ILE A 137 14.14 -2.09 -39.99
N SER A 138 14.97 -1.92 -41.01
CA SER A 138 16.37 -2.35 -40.98
C SER A 138 17.16 -1.67 -39.86
N TYR A 139 16.94 -0.38 -39.64
CA TYR A 139 17.57 0.35 -38.54
C TYR A 139 17.11 -0.14 -37.16
N LEU A 140 15.81 -0.39 -36.97
CA LEU A 140 15.28 -0.95 -35.72
C LEU A 140 15.84 -2.35 -35.44
N ALA A 141 15.91 -3.20 -36.46
CA ALA A 141 16.53 -4.54 -36.33
C ALA A 141 18.00 -4.44 -35.90
N PHE A 142 18.76 -3.50 -36.47
CA PHE A 142 20.14 -3.23 -36.06
C PHE A 142 20.25 -2.79 -34.59
N LEU A 143 19.35 -1.92 -34.11
CA LEU A 143 19.32 -1.51 -32.71
C LEU A 143 19.02 -2.68 -31.77
N VAL A 144 18.06 -3.54 -32.13
CA VAL A 144 17.75 -4.75 -31.36
C VAL A 144 18.96 -5.68 -31.28
N LEU A 145 19.64 -5.93 -32.41
CA LEU A 145 20.87 -6.72 -32.44
C LEU A 145 21.97 -6.12 -31.54
N LYS A 146 22.14 -4.79 -31.56
CA LYS A 146 23.10 -4.10 -30.69
C LYS A 146 22.78 -4.28 -29.20
N ILE A 147 21.50 -4.22 -28.83
CA ILE A 147 21.05 -4.44 -27.45
C ILE A 147 21.30 -5.90 -27.04
N LEU A 148 20.94 -6.86 -27.88
CA LEU A 148 21.18 -8.29 -27.64
C LEU A 148 22.67 -8.61 -27.52
N TYR A 149 23.50 -8.04 -28.40
CA TYR A 149 24.95 -8.20 -28.36
C TYR A 149 25.54 -7.66 -27.05
N LYS A 150 25.11 -6.46 -26.62
CA LYS A 150 25.51 -5.88 -25.33
C LYS A 150 25.09 -6.78 -24.16
N PHE A 151 23.87 -7.29 -24.18
CA PHE A 151 23.37 -8.21 -23.15
C PHE A 151 24.14 -9.53 -23.11
N TYR A 152 24.48 -10.10 -24.28
CA TYR A 152 25.31 -11.29 -24.40
C TYR A 152 26.70 -11.08 -23.80
N LEU A 153 27.36 -9.97 -24.12
CA LEU A 153 28.66 -9.61 -23.55
C LEU A 153 28.60 -9.45 -22.02
N THR A 154 27.60 -8.73 -21.50
CA THR A 154 27.42 -8.56 -20.05
C THR A 154 27.17 -9.90 -19.34
N ARG A 155 26.49 -10.85 -19.98
CA ARG A 155 26.26 -12.18 -19.42
C ARG A 155 27.51 -13.05 -19.46
N LYS A 156 28.31 -12.96 -20.53
CA LYS A 156 29.56 -13.71 -20.70
C LYS A 156 30.65 -13.30 -19.70
N GLY A 157 30.77 -12.00 -19.38
CA GLY A 157 31.75 -11.48 -18.42
C GLY A 157 31.46 -11.77 -16.93
N ARG A 158 30.40 -12.51 -16.61
CA ARG A 158 30.01 -12.88 -15.22
C ARG A 158 30.33 -14.35 -14.90
N PHE A 159 30.81 -15.12 -15.88
CA PHE A 159 31.15 -16.54 -15.76
C PHE A 159 32.60 -16.85 -16.19
N SER A 160 33.43 -15.83 -16.33
CA SER A 160 34.90 -15.92 -16.50
C SER A 160 35.56 -15.08 -15.44
#